data_AF-A0A2C1L154-F1
#
_entry.id   AF-A0A2C1L154-F1
#
_cell.length_a   1.000
_cell.length_b   1.000
_cell.length_c   1.000
_cell.angle_alpha   90.00
_cell.angle_beta   90.00
_cell.angle_gamma   90.00
#
_symmetry.space_group_name_H-M   'P 1'
#
loop_
_entity.id
_entity.type
_entity.pdbx_description
1 polymer ?
#
loop_
_entity_poly.entity_id
_entity_poly.type
_entity_poly.pdbx_seq_one_letter_code
_entity_poly.pdbx_strand_id
1 'polypeptide(L)'
;MKKLSFLVIIAAFMLTTACSVVDEVNQSLDYVNEANSLLNSMSDFAENAPGLIENAASDPEMRTELENQVNTLTENIEEFNNIDAPAVAEDLHQDLVSKNEELLNQFEQVQQDGEVMVEEIQNSEIFQTVEDITSFIDAVEKLEL
;
A
#
# COMPACT_ATOMS: atom_id res chain seq x y z
N MET A 1 11.54 22.50 58.08
CA MET A 1 11.65 21.45 57.05
C MET A 1 10.29 21.12 56.42
N LYS A 2 9.61 22.10 55.79
CA LYS A 2 8.30 21.89 55.10
C LYS A 2 8.25 22.52 53.70
N LYS A 3 9.31 23.23 53.29
CA LYS A 3 9.40 23.91 51.99
C LYS A 3 10.22 23.15 50.94
N LEU A 4 10.88 22.05 51.33
CA LEU A 4 11.72 21.26 50.43
C LEU A 4 10.95 20.15 49.69
N SER A 5 9.79 19.71 50.21
CA SER A 5 8.97 18.67 49.57
C SER A 5 8.22 19.14 48.31
N PHE A 6 8.00 20.44 48.14
CA PHE A 6 7.24 20.95 46.99
C PHE A 6 8.06 21.03 45.69
N LEU A 7 9.39 20.97 45.77
CA LEU A 7 10.27 21.12 44.61
C LEU A 7 10.54 19.79 43.89
N VAL A 8 10.35 18.66 44.57
CA VAL A 8 10.57 17.30 43.99
C VAL A 8 9.37 16.84 43.15
N ILE A 9 8.16 17.31 43.46
CA ILE A 9 6.94 16.89 42.75
C ILE A 9 6.86 17.52 41.34
N ILE A 10 7.43 18.72 41.16
CA ILE A 10 7.39 19.43 39.86
C ILE A 10 8.40 18.83 38.86
N ALA A 11 9.52 18.27 39.34
CA ALA A 11 10.52 17.63 38.48
C ALA A 11 10.07 16.25 37.94
N ALA A 12 9.14 15.57 38.60
CA ALA A 12 8.65 14.26 38.20
C ALA A 12 7.64 14.31 37.03
N PHE A 13 6.97 15.44 36.81
CA PHE A 13 6.01 15.60 35.71
C PHE A 13 6.63 15.94 34.35
N MET A 14 7.94 16.26 34.29
CA MET A 14 8.63 16.52 33.02
C MET A 14 9.16 15.25 32.33
N LEU A 15 8.99 14.07 32.93
CA LEU A 15 9.50 12.80 32.38
C LEU A 15 8.43 11.91 31.72
N THR A 16 7.17 12.35 31.66
CA THR A 16 6.07 11.54 31.09
C THR A 16 5.69 11.92 29.65
N THR A 17 6.32 12.93 29.05
CA THR A 17 6.09 13.31 27.63
C THR A 17 6.97 12.53 26.65
N ALA A 18 7.74 11.54 27.13
CA ALA A 18 8.60 10.70 26.28
C ALA A 18 7.92 9.43 25.76
N CYS A 19 6.65 9.18 26.11
CA CYS A 19 5.96 7.94 25.77
C CYS A 19 5.21 7.95 24.43
N SER A 20 5.08 9.08 23.71
CA SER A 20 4.40 9.11 22.40
C SER A 20 5.35 8.93 21.21
N VAL A 21 6.62 9.32 21.35
CA VAL A 21 7.58 9.31 20.23
C VAL A 21 8.03 7.89 19.87
N VAL A 22 8.04 6.96 20.82
CA VAL A 22 8.44 5.57 20.55
C VAL A 22 7.34 4.79 19.82
N ASP A 23 6.07 5.08 20.10
CA ASP A 23 4.94 4.45 19.41
C ASP A 23 4.80 4.96 17.97
N GLU A 24 5.01 6.27 17.74
CA GLU A 24 4.94 6.90 16.42
C GLU A 24 6.06 6.43 15.46
N VAL A 25 7.25 6.15 15.97
CA VAL A 25 8.37 5.59 15.17
C VAL A 25 8.09 4.15 14.74
N ASN A 26 7.54 3.31 15.62
CA ASN A 26 7.17 1.94 15.26
C ASN A 26 6.06 1.92 14.19
N GLN A 27 5.04 2.78 14.34
CA GLN A 27 3.97 2.93 13.35
C GLN A 27 4.49 3.40 11.99
N SER A 28 5.52 4.25 11.97
CA SER A 28 6.13 4.72 10.72
C SER A 28 6.90 3.62 9.99
N LEU A 29 7.65 2.79 10.73
CA LEU A 29 8.36 1.66 10.14
C LEU A 29 7.40 0.58 9.63
N ASP A 30 6.36 0.26 10.39
CA ASP A 30 5.33 -0.70 9.98
C ASP A 30 4.62 -0.22 8.71
N TYR A 31 4.21 1.05 8.67
CA TYR A 31 3.60 1.67 7.48
C TYR A 31 4.50 1.56 6.24
N VAL A 32 5.79 1.88 6.37
CA VAL A 32 6.73 1.78 5.26
C VAL A 32 6.85 0.34 4.75
N ASN A 33 6.91 -0.64 5.65
CA ASN A 33 6.97 -2.05 5.25
C ASN A 33 5.71 -2.47 4.47
N GLU A 34 4.52 -2.09 4.93
CA GLU A 34 3.26 -2.40 4.23
C GLU A 34 3.19 -1.69 2.87
N ALA A 35 3.58 -0.41 2.81
CA ALA A 35 3.61 0.34 1.57
C ALA A 35 4.61 -0.26 0.55
N ASN A 36 5.81 -0.63 1.00
CA ASN A 36 6.79 -1.31 0.16
C ASN A 36 6.29 -2.69 -0.30
N SER A 37 5.58 -3.44 0.55
CA SER A 37 4.98 -4.73 0.18
C SER A 37 3.97 -4.58 -0.97
N LEU A 38 3.07 -3.60 -0.86
CA LEU A 38 2.12 -3.26 -1.92
C LEU A 38 2.84 -2.85 -3.21
N LEU A 39 3.79 -1.91 -3.13
CA LEU A 39 4.48 -1.35 -4.29
C LEU A 39 5.36 -2.39 -5.01
N ASN A 40 5.96 -3.32 -4.28
CA ASN A 40 6.67 -4.44 -4.86
C ASN A 40 5.70 -5.38 -5.60
N SER A 41 4.54 -5.68 -5.01
CA SER A 41 3.52 -6.51 -5.67
C SER A 41 3.02 -5.86 -6.98
N MET A 42 2.85 -4.53 -6.97
CA MET A 42 2.48 -3.76 -8.16
C MET A 42 3.58 -3.82 -9.24
N SER A 43 4.84 -3.71 -8.82
CA SER A 43 5.99 -3.81 -9.72
C SER A 43 6.10 -5.21 -10.34
N ASP A 44 5.91 -6.26 -9.53
CA ASP A 44 5.90 -7.64 -9.99
C ASP A 44 4.77 -7.88 -11.00
N PHE A 45 3.57 -7.33 -10.77
CA PHE A 45 2.48 -7.39 -11.75
C PHE A 45 2.86 -6.67 -13.05
N ALA A 46 3.41 -5.46 -12.98
CA ALA A 46 3.83 -4.70 -14.16
C ALA A 46 4.87 -5.46 -15.01
N GLU A 47 5.77 -6.21 -14.37
CA GLU A 47 6.79 -7.01 -15.05
C GLU A 47 6.22 -8.30 -15.66
N ASN A 48 5.36 -9.02 -14.92
CA ASN A 48 4.93 -10.36 -15.29
C ASN A 48 3.65 -10.40 -16.13
N ALA A 49 2.67 -9.52 -15.85
CA ALA A 49 1.37 -9.55 -16.48
C ALA A 49 1.39 -9.43 -18.01
N PRO A 50 2.26 -8.61 -18.65
CA PRO A 50 2.30 -8.53 -20.11
C PRO A 50 2.56 -9.89 -20.80
N GLY A 51 3.47 -10.69 -20.23
CA GLY A 51 3.78 -12.03 -20.76
C GLY A 51 2.62 -13.03 -20.56
N LEU A 52 1.91 -12.91 -19.44
CA LEU A 52 0.72 -13.73 -19.19
C LEU A 52 -0.42 -13.38 -20.16
N ILE A 53 -0.68 -12.09 -20.36
CA ILE A 53 -1.70 -11.57 -21.28
C ILE A 53 -1.47 -12.05 -22.71
N GLU A 54 -0.21 -12.04 -23.18
CA GLU A 54 0.13 -12.50 -24.54
C GLU A 54 -0.29 -13.97 -24.79
N ASN A 55 -0.21 -14.81 -23.75
CA ASN A 55 -0.42 -16.24 -23.87
C ASN A 55 -1.79 -16.71 -23.37
N ALA A 56 -2.47 -15.94 -22.51
CA ALA A 56 -3.72 -16.31 -21.83
C ALA A 56 -4.90 -16.62 -22.77
N ALA A 57 -4.89 -16.10 -24.00
CA ALA A 57 -5.92 -16.42 -25.00
C ALA A 57 -5.83 -17.87 -25.53
N SER A 58 -4.65 -18.48 -25.45
CA SER A 58 -4.39 -19.83 -25.97
C SER A 58 -3.94 -20.84 -24.92
N ASP A 59 -3.60 -20.37 -23.72
CA ASP A 59 -3.10 -21.18 -22.61
C ASP A 59 -3.92 -20.90 -21.33
N PRO A 60 -4.79 -21.84 -20.91
CA PRO A 60 -5.57 -21.71 -19.69
C PRO A 60 -4.74 -21.59 -18.41
N GLU A 61 -3.52 -22.13 -18.37
CA GLU A 61 -2.63 -22.00 -17.20
C GLU A 61 -2.16 -20.55 -17.06
N MET A 62 -1.80 -19.89 -18.17
CA MET A 62 -1.42 -18.48 -18.17
C MET A 62 -2.58 -17.56 -17.80
N ARG A 63 -3.81 -17.91 -18.22
CA ARG A 63 -5.01 -17.19 -17.80
C ARG A 63 -5.26 -17.32 -16.29
N THR A 64 -5.13 -18.53 -15.76
CA THR A 64 -5.28 -18.79 -14.31
C THR A 64 -4.23 -18.02 -13.50
N GLU A 65 -2.99 -17.96 -13.99
CA GLU A 65 -1.93 -17.19 -13.31
C GLU A 65 -2.21 -15.69 -13.34
N LEU A 66 -2.72 -15.16 -14.46
CA LEU A 66 -3.13 -13.75 -14.54
C LEU A 66 -4.28 -13.43 -13.57
N GLU A 67 -5.27 -14.31 -13.47
CA GLU A 67 -6.37 -14.21 -12.50
C GLU A 67 -5.84 -14.19 -11.05
N ASN A 68 -4.89 -15.06 -10.73
CA ASN A 68 -4.27 -15.08 -9.41
C ASN A 68 -3.56 -13.75 -9.10
N GLN A 69 -2.80 -13.19 -10.05
CA GLN A 69 -2.11 -11.92 -9.81
C GLN A 69 -3.09 -10.76 -9.59
N VAL A 70 -4.18 -10.69 -10.37
CA VAL A 70 -5.23 -9.68 -10.17
C VAL A 70 -5.89 -9.82 -8.80
N ASN A 71 -6.21 -11.03 -8.38
CA ASN A 71 -6.84 -11.28 -7.09
C ASN A 71 -5.88 -10.97 -5.92
N THR A 72 -4.62 -11.41 -6.01
CA THR A 72 -3.61 -11.08 -5.00
C THR A 72 -3.39 -9.58 -4.88
N LEU A 73 -3.34 -8.84 -6.00
CA LEU A 73 -3.26 -7.38 -5.93
C LEU A 73 -4.51 -6.76 -5.33
N THR A 74 -5.70 -7.25 -5.68
CA THR A 74 -6.96 -6.79 -5.08
C THR A 74 -6.93 -6.93 -3.56
N GLU A 75 -6.53 -8.10 -3.06
CA GLU A 75 -6.38 -8.36 -1.62
C GLU A 75 -5.34 -7.43 -0.98
N ASN A 76 -4.14 -7.31 -1.56
CA ASN A 76 -3.08 -6.44 -1.04
C ASN A 76 -3.50 -4.96 -1.00
N ILE A 77 -4.23 -4.50 -2.02
CA ILE A 77 -4.77 -3.14 -2.07
C ILE A 77 -5.79 -2.93 -0.95
N GLU A 78 -6.75 -3.84 -0.80
CA GLU A 78 -7.79 -3.75 0.22
C GLU A 78 -7.17 -3.77 1.63
N GLU A 79 -6.19 -4.62 1.87
CA GLU A 79 -5.46 -4.65 3.15
C GLU A 79 -4.73 -3.34 3.41
N PHE A 80 -3.95 -2.84 2.44
CA PHE A 80 -3.21 -1.58 2.56
C PHE A 80 -4.15 -0.39 2.77
N ASN A 81 -5.25 -0.28 2.03
CA ASN A 81 -6.18 0.84 2.12
C ASN A 81 -6.85 0.97 3.51
N ASN A 82 -6.84 -0.11 4.31
CA ASN A 82 -7.45 -0.14 5.63
C ASN A 82 -6.46 0.10 6.78
N ILE A 83 -5.16 0.30 6.51
CA ILE A 83 -4.18 0.57 7.56
C ILE A 83 -4.27 2.02 8.05
N ASP A 84 -3.99 2.22 9.33
CA ASP A 84 -3.86 3.58 9.88
C ASP A 84 -2.49 4.16 9.54
N ALA A 85 -2.45 5.17 8.68
CA ALA A 85 -1.21 5.88 8.36
C ALA A 85 -0.73 6.77 9.51
N PRO A 86 0.58 6.85 9.79
CA PRO A 86 1.13 7.82 10.72
C PRO A 86 0.97 9.25 10.17
N ALA A 87 0.96 10.26 11.04
CA ALA A 87 0.73 11.65 10.65
C ALA A 87 1.73 12.18 9.60
N VAL A 88 2.96 11.64 9.58
CA VAL A 88 3.98 12.00 8.58
C VAL A 88 3.68 11.49 7.18
N ALA A 89 2.83 10.47 7.05
CA ALA A 89 2.50 9.79 5.80
C ALA A 89 1.03 9.94 5.40
N GLU A 90 0.21 10.70 6.14
CA GLU A 90 -1.24 10.81 5.91
C GLU A 90 -1.58 11.26 4.48
N ASP A 91 -0.91 12.30 3.97
CA ASP A 91 -1.12 12.80 2.60
C ASP A 91 -0.73 11.75 1.55
N LEU A 92 0.43 11.08 1.73
CA LEU A 92 0.90 10.03 0.84
C LEU A 92 -0.05 8.82 0.83
N HIS A 93 -0.54 8.43 2.00
CA HIS A 93 -1.48 7.33 2.13
C HIS A 93 -2.78 7.65 1.40
N GLN A 94 -3.31 8.87 1.54
CA GLN A 94 -4.51 9.29 0.84
C GLN A 94 -4.33 9.27 -0.69
N ASP A 95 -3.18 9.71 -1.19
CA ASP A 95 -2.86 9.65 -2.62
C ASP A 95 -2.79 8.19 -3.13
N LEU A 96 -2.14 7.31 -2.37
CA LEU A 96 -2.07 5.88 -2.67
C LEU A 96 -3.46 5.22 -2.64
N VAL A 97 -4.28 5.48 -1.62
CA VAL A 97 -5.66 4.98 -1.52
C VAL A 97 -6.48 5.41 -2.72
N SER A 98 -6.38 6.68 -3.13
CA SER A 98 -7.12 7.17 -4.29
C SER A 98 -6.75 6.44 -5.58
N LYS A 99 -5.45 6.15 -5.78
CA LYS A 99 -4.99 5.41 -6.97
C LYS A 99 -5.30 3.92 -6.90
N ASN A 100 -5.24 3.36 -5.71
CA ASN A 100 -5.65 2.00 -5.41
C ASN A 100 -7.14 1.79 -5.71
N GLU A 101 -8.02 2.70 -5.29
CA GLU A 101 -9.45 2.66 -5.61
C GLU A 101 -9.68 2.75 -7.14
N GLU A 102 -8.93 3.59 -7.84
CA GLU A 102 -8.96 3.64 -9.31
C GLU A 102 -8.60 2.28 -9.93
N LEU A 103 -7.54 1.64 -9.45
CA LEU A 103 -7.11 0.33 -9.93
C LEU A 103 -8.11 -0.79 -9.59
N LEU A 104 -8.68 -0.80 -8.38
CA LEU A 104 -9.74 -1.75 -8.00
C LEU A 104 -10.94 -1.67 -8.95
N ASN A 105 -11.40 -0.45 -9.26
CA ASN A 105 -12.48 -0.24 -10.22
C ASN A 105 -12.10 -0.76 -11.62
N GLN A 106 -10.84 -0.65 -12.03
CA GLN A 106 -10.38 -1.18 -13.31
C GLN A 106 -10.32 -2.72 -13.29
N PHE A 107 -9.88 -3.34 -12.19
CA PHE A 107 -9.93 -4.80 -12.03
C PHE A 107 -11.35 -5.34 -12.08
N GLU A 108 -12.31 -4.68 -11.44
CA GLU A 108 -13.72 -5.04 -11.53
C GLU A 108 -14.24 -4.96 -12.98
N GLN A 109 -13.83 -3.95 -13.75
CA GLN A 109 -14.28 -3.75 -15.13
C GLN A 109 -13.75 -4.81 -16.10
N VAL A 110 -12.57 -5.37 -15.85
CA VAL A 110 -11.97 -6.41 -16.69
C VAL A 110 -12.36 -7.83 -16.25
N GLN A 111 -13.13 -7.96 -15.17
CA GLN A 111 -13.64 -9.25 -14.72
C GLN A 111 -15.09 -9.46 -15.17
N GLN A 112 -15.39 -10.65 -15.69
CA GLN A 112 -16.74 -11.08 -16.01
C GLN A 112 -17.02 -12.44 -15.38
N ASP A 113 -18.10 -12.53 -14.59
CA ASP A 113 -18.48 -13.75 -13.86
C ASP A 113 -17.34 -14.31 -12.96
N GLY A 114 -16.42 -13.44 -12.52
CA GLY A 114 -15.25 -13.80 -11.70
C GLY A 114 -14.03 -14.27 -12.50
N GLU A 115 -14.08 -14.26 -13.83
CA GLU A 115 -12.95 -14.57 -14.71
C GLU A 115 -12.35 -13.30 -15.33
N VAL A 116 -11.04 -13.28 -15.52
CA VAL A 116 -10.35 -12.14 -16.13
C VAL A 116 -10.49 -12.18 -17.66
N MET A 117 -10.99 -11.07 -18.21
CA MET A 117 -11.18 -10.88 -19.64
C MET A 117 -9.94 -10.21 -20.25
N VAL A 118 -9.08 -11.01 -20.88
CA VAL A 118 -7.79 -10.56 -21.46
C VAL A 118 -7.97 -9.38 -22.42
N GLU A 119 -9.01 -9.41 -23.25
CA GLU A 119 -9.32 -8.33 -24.20
C GLU A 119 -9.66 -7.01 -23.49
N GLU A 120 -10.32 -7.07 -22.33
CA GLU A 120 -10.67 -5.87 -21.56
C GLU A 120 -9.44 -5.27 -20.87
N ILE A 121 -8.48 -6.11 -20.41
CA ILE A 121 -7.21 -5.60 -19.86
C ILE A 121 -6.45 -4.78 -20.91
N GLN A 122 -6.37 -5.26 -22.15
CA GLN A 122 -5.64 -4.56 -23.21
C GLN A 122 -6.25 -3.20 -23.58
N ASN A 123 -7.55 -3.01 -23.33
CA ASN A 123 -8.26 -1.76 -23.57
C ASN A 123 -8.40 -0.89 -22.31
N SER A 124 -7.90 -1.36 -21.18
CA SER A 124 -7.97 -0.67 -19.89
C SER A 124 -6.78 0.26 -19.66
N GLU A 125 -6.87 1.07 -18.60
CA GLU A 125 -5.78 1.90 -18.11
C GLU A 125 -4.98 1.24 -16.97
N ILE A 126 -5.19 -0.06 -16.70
CA ILE A 126 -4.56 -0.80 -15.58
C ILE A 126 -3.06 -0.58 -15.50
N PHE A 127 -2.35 -0.74 -16.62
CA PHE A 127 -0.89 -0.59 -16.62
C PHE A 127 -0.45 0.85 -16.32
N GLN A 128 -1.21 1.85 -16.76
CA GLN A 128 -0.92 3.25 -16.44
C GLN A 128 -1.16 3.51 -14.95
N THR A 129 -2.26 3.01 -14.39
CA THR A 129 -2.56 3.17 -12.96
C THR A 129 -1.52 2.46 -12.08
N VAL A 130 -1.07 1.27 -12.47
CA VAL A 130 0.01 0.54 -11.78
C VAL A 130 1.34 1.32 -11.86
N GLU A 131 1.66 1.94 -13.00
CA GLU A 131 2.82 2.82 -13.12
C GLU A 131 2.70 4.06 -12.22
N ASP A 132 1.52 4.70 -12.20
CA ASP A 132 1.23 5.82 -11.32
C ASP A 132 1.41 5.44 -9.84
N ILE A 133 0.94 4.26 -9.43
CA ILE A 133 1.11 3.74 -8.06
C ILE A 133 2.58 3.46 -7.75
N THR A 134 3.28 2.75 -8.62
CA THR A 134 4.71 2.41 -8.39
C THR A 134 5.62 3.64 -8.38
N SER A 135 5.19 4.76 -8.98
CA SER A 135 5.92 6.05 -8.90
C SER A 135 6.06 6.59 -7.46
N PHE A 136 5.26 6.11 -6.50
CA PHE A 136 5.33 6.50 -5.10
C PHE A 136 6.45 5.78 -4.31
N ILE A 137 7.19 4.83 -4.89
CA ILE A 137 8.32 4.14 -4.24
C ILE A 137 9.29 5.14 -3.58
N ASP A 138 9.73 6.15 -4.34
CA ASP A 138 10.68 7.15 -3.85
C ASP A 138 10.10 8.00 -2.70
N ALA A 139 8.78 8.13 -2.61
CA ALA A 139 8.11 8.85 -1.54
C ALA A 139 8.03 7.99 -0.27
N VAL A 140 7.74 6.70 -0.41
CA VAL A 140 7.73 5.73 0.69
C VAL A 140 9.13 5.55 1.28
N GLU A 141 10.16 5.38 0.45
CA GLU A 141 11.54 5.22 0.91
C GLU A 141 12.04 6.43 1.74
N LYS A 142 11.54 7.64 1.45
CA LYS A 142 11.91 8.84 2.21
C LYS A 142 11.33 8.87 3.62
N LEU A 143 10.35 8.03 3.93
CA LEU A 143 9.79 7.90 5.27
C LEU A 143 10.64 7.02 6.20
N GLU A 144 11.62 6.27 5.66
CA GLU A 144 12.58 5.48 6.46
C GLU A 144 13.62 6.33 7.23
N LEU A 145 13.62 7.65 7.01
CA LEU A 145 14.73 8.58 7.29
C LEU A 145 14.48 9.56 8.43
#